data_AF-A0A2S9FUX1-F1
#
_entry.id   AF-A0A2S9FUX1-F1
#
_cell.length_a   1.000
_cell.length_b   1.000
_cell.length_c   1.000
_cell.angle_alpha   90.00
_cell.angle_beta   90.00
_cell.angle_gamma   90.00
#
_symmetry.space_group_name_H-M   'P 1'
#
loop_
_entity.id
_entity.type
_entity.pdbx_description
1 polymer ?
#
loop_
_entity_poly.entity_id
_entity_poly.type
_entity_poly.pdbx_seq_one_letter_code
_entity_poly.pdbx_strand_id
1 'polypeptide(L)'
;GGAVLWANDDVFAEKENLIKAGPAEYQPATFGHKGQIYDGWETRRRRGATSDSHDFAIVRLGAPAIVRGVVVDTAWFTGNYPPEVSV
;
A
#
# COMPACT_ATOMS: atom_id res chain seq x y z
N GLY A 1 -4.91 -10.85 12.95
CA GLY A 1 -4.19 -10.42 14.17
C GLY A 1 -3.68 -9.00 14.00
N GLY A 2 -2.76 -8.80 13.04
CA GLY A 2 -2.34 -7.46 12.65
C GLY A 2 -3.45 -6.66 11.95
N ALA A 3 -3.29 -5.34 11.90
CA ALA A 3 -4.25 -4.43 11.28
C ALA A 3 -3.55 -3.17 10.77
N VAL A 4 -4.01 -2.60 9.66
CA VAL A 4 -3.58 -1.27 9.21
C VAL A 4 -4.50 -0.24 9.86
N LEU A 5 -4.00 0.47 10.86
CA LEU A 5 -4.80 1.36 11.70
C LEU A 5 -5.21 2.64 10.98
N TRP A 6 -4.33 3.15 10.12
CA TRP A 6 -4.50 4.45 9.48
C TRP A 6 -3.60 4.55 8.25
N ALA A 7 -3.99 5.36 7.28
CA ALA A 7 -3.09 5.90 6.29
C ALA A 7 -3.58 7.29 5.86
N ASN A 8 -2.68 8.06 5.25
CA ASN A 8 -2.97 9.45 4.90
C ASN A 8 -3.79 9.59 3.60
N ASP A 9 -3.80 8.57 2.73
CA ASP A 9 -4.59 8.52 1.50
C ASP A 9 -4.80 7.06 1.06
N ASP A 10 -6.04 6.65 0.78
CA ASP A 10 -6.43 5.30 0.32
C ASP A 10 -7.41 5.38 -0.87
N VAL A 11 -7.25 6.40 -1.71
CA VAL A 11 -8.28 6.72 -2.70
C VAL A 11 -8.35 5.68 -3.81
N PHE A 12 -7.25 5.10 -4.28
CA PHE A 12 -7.28 4.19 -5.43
C PHE A 12 -7.40 2.71 -5.03
N ALA A 13 -6.68 2.29 -4.00
CA ALA A 13 -6.78 0.93 -3.45
C ALA A 13 -6.60 0.95 -1.93
N GLU A 14 -7.28 0.06 -1.21
CA GLU A 14 -7.38 0.13 0.26
C GLU A 14 -6.09 -0.29 0.97
N LYS A 15 -5.72 0.45 2.03
CA LYS A 15 -4.53 0.15 2.85
C LYS A 15 -4.59 -1.24 3.50
N GLU A 16 -5.78 -1.77 3.76
CA GLU A 16 -6.00 -3.12 4.31
C GLU A 16 -5.38 -4.22 3.43
N ASN A 17 -5.21 -3.97 2.13
CA ASN A 17 -4.63 -4.92 1.19
C ASN A 17 -3.14 -5.19 1.49
N LEU A 18 -2.42 -4.28 2.17
CA LEU A 18 -1.00 -4.44 2.54
C LEU A 18 -0.70 -5.66 3.41
N ILE A 19 -1.71 -6.16 4.15
CA ILE A 19 -1.53 -7.25 5.12
C ILE A 19 -2.42 -8.46 4.81
N LYS A 20 -3.01 -8.53 3.60
CA LYS A 20 -3.73 -9.71 3.17
C LYS A 20 -2.79 -10.91 3.10
N ALA A 21 -3.33 -12.08 3.42
CA ALA A 21 -2.57 -13.31 3.34
C ALA A 21 -2.52 -13.78 1.88
N GLY A 22 -1.33 -14.19 1.45
CA GLY A 22 -1.09 -14.69 0.09
C GLY A 22 -0.41 -13.66 -0.81
N PRO A 23 -0.06 -14.05 -2.05
CA PRO A 23 0.47 -13.14 -3.06
C PRO A 23 -0.60 -12.14 -3.51
N ALA A 24 -0.18 -10.92 -3.87
CA ALA A 24 -1.08 -9.94 -4.47
C ALA A 24 -1.67 -10.47 -5.80
N GLU A 25 -2.97 -10.30 -5.98
CA GLU A 25 -3.67 -10.67 -7.21
C GLU A 25 -3.87 -9.47 -8.15
N TYR A 26 -3.91 -9.73 -9.46
CA TYR A 26 -4.22 -8.72 -10.46
C TYR A 26 -5.06 -9.29 -11.60
N GLN A 27 -6.18 -8.63 -11.86
CA GLN A 27 -7.04 -8.93 -12.99
C GLN A 27 -7.13 -7.69 -13.89
N PRO A 28 -6.55 -7.73 -15.09
CA PRO A 28 -6.63 -6.62 -16.03
C PRO A 28 -8.09 -6.29 -16.38
N ALA A 29 -8.36 -5.01 -16.61
CA ALA A 29 -9.65 -4.49 -17.05
C ALA A 29 -10.82 -4.69 -16.06
N THR A 30 -10.51 -4.83 -14.77
CA THR A 30 -11.50 -4.80 -13.70
C THR A 30 -11.56 -3.39 -13.11
N PHE A 31 -12.66 -2.66 -13.36
CA PHE A 31 -12.81 -1.28 -12.93
C PHE A 31 -13.90 -1.12 -11.87
N GLY A 32 -13.53 -0.53 -10.75
CA GLY A 32 -14.46 -0.01 -9.74
C GLY A 32 -14.66 1.50 -9.89
N HIS A 33 -15.35 2.11 -8.93
CA HIS A 33 -15.63 3.55 -8.92
C HIS A 33 -14.37 4.43 -8.84
N LYS A 34 -13.23 3.84 -8.45
CA LYS A 34 -11.94 4.51 -8.27
C LYS A 34 -10.96 4.23 -9.41
N GLY A 35 -11.33 3.43 -10.41
CA GLY A 35 -10.44 3.00 -11.49
C GLY A 35 -10.17 1.50 -11.45
N GLN A 36 -9.04 1.08 -11.99
CA GLN A 36 -8.61 -0.32 -11.98
C GLN A 36 -8.51 -0.81 -10.53
N ILE A 37 -9.08 -1.97 -10.25
CA ILE A 37 -8.99 -2.61 -8.94
C ILE A 37 -7.61 -3.27 -8.83
N TYR A 38 -6.91 -2.98 -7.75
CA TYR A 38 -5.63 -3.58 -7.39
C TYR A 38 -5.72 -4.26 -6.03
N ASP A 39 -5.06 -5.41 -5.91
CA ASP A 39 -4.80 -6.03 -4.61
C ASP A 39 -3.52 -5.45 -4.00
N GLY A 40 -3.64 -4.23 -3.51
CA GLY A 40 -2.55 -3.45 -2.93
C GLY A 40 -3.06 -2.13 -2.38
N TRP A 41 -2.16 -1.25 -1.97
CA TRP A 41 -2.48 0.10 -1.50
C TRP A 41 -1.97 1.13 -2.51
N GLU A 42 -2.87 2.02 -2.95
CA GLU A 42 -2.55 3.04 -3.95
C GLU A 42 -3.15 4.39 -3.54
N THR A 43 -2.29 5.40 -3.52
CA THR A 43 -2.63 6.79 -3.17
C THR A 43 -2.75 7.67 -4.40
N ARG A 44 -3.32 8.87 -4.24
CA ARG A 44 -3.33 9.86 -5.33
C ARG A 44 -1.92 10.37 -5.62
N ARG A 45 -1.67 10.60 -6.91
CA ARG A 45 -0.48 11.35 -7.35
C ARG A 45 -0.44 12.74 -6.71
N ARG A 46 0.60 12.99 -5.92
CA ARG A 46 0.87 14.30 -5.32
C ARG A 46 1.58 15.20 -6.33
N ARG A 47 1.05 16.41 -6.56
CA ARG A 47 1.71 17.46 -7.36
C ARG A 47 2.28 18.52 -6.42
N GLY A 48 3.48 19.02 -6.71
CA GLY A 48 4.16 19.98 -5.82
C GLY A 48 4.72 19.35 -4.54
N ALA A 49 5.03 18.05 -4.57
CA ALA A 49 5.68 17.35 -3.47
C ALA A 49 7.09 17.92 -3.20
N THR A 50 7.43 18.06 -1.93
CA THR A 50 8.79 18.36 -1.46
C THR A 50 9.52 17.06 -1.12
N SER A 51 10.81 17.14 -0.77
CA SER A 51 11.60 16.00 -0.27
C SER A 51 10.94 15.29 0.92
N ASP A 52 10.16 16.03 1.71
CA ASP A 52 9.57 15.52 2.95
C ASP A 52 8.15 14.97 2.72
N SER A 53 7.65 15.04 1.49
CA SER A 53 6.31 14.58 1.12
C SER A 53 6.32 13.08 0.86
N HIS A 54 5.66 12.32 1.72
CA HIS A 54 5.45 10.88 1.57
C HIS A 54 4.02 10.52 1.98
N ASP A 55 3.52 9.43 1.38
CA ASP A 55 2.33 8.77 1.88
C ASP A 55 2.75 7.64 2.82
N PHE A 56 1.99 7.44 3.89
CA PHE A 56 2.33 6.47 4.93
C PHE A 56 1.08 5.79 5.50
N ALA A 57 1.28 4.56 5.95
CA ALA A 57 0.30 3.76 6.66
C ALA A 57 0.87 3.29 8.01
N ILE A 58 0.02 3.22 9.02
CA ILE A 58 0.38 2.74 10.36
C ILE A 58 -0.12 1.30 10.51
N VAL A 59 0.82 0.36 10.64
CA VAL A 59 0.51 -1.07 10.79
C VAL A 59 0.75 -1.52 12.22
N ARG A 60 -0.27 -2.10 12.85
CA ARG A 60 -0.15 -2.77 14.15
C ARG A 60 0.19 -4.25 13.96
N LEU A 61 1.23 -4.71 14.64
CA LEU A 61 1.56 -6.13 14.70
C LEU A 61 0.45 -6.94 15.36
N GLY A 62 0.32 -8.21 14.98
CA GLY A 62 -0.68 -9.11 15.57
C GLY A 62 -0.35 -9.56 17.00
N ALA A 63 0.91 -9.43 17.40
CA ALA A 63 1.41 -9.73 18.74
C ALA A 63 2.70 -8.91 18.99
N PRO A 64 3.11 -8.73 20.26
CA PRO A 64 4.42 -8.16 20.58
C PRO A 64 5.56 -8.99 19.94
N ALA A 65 6.48 -8.32 19.25
CA ALA A 65 7.59 -8.98 18.56
C ALA A 65 8.76 -8.02 18.30
N ILE A 66 9.92 -8.57 17.93
CA ILE A 66 11.06 -7.83 17.39
C ILE A 66 11.05 -8.00 15.88
N VAL A 67 10.97 -6.87 15.14
CA VAL A 67 11.03 -6.89 13.67
C VAL A 67 12.46 -7.17 13.22
N ARG A 68 12.65 -8.23 12.43
CA ARG A 68 13.95 -8.62 11.87
C ARG A 68 14.11 -8.26 10.40
N GLY A 69 13.00 -8.02 9.72
CA GLY A 69 12.95 -7.68 8.32
C GLY A 69 11.53 -7.31 7.93
N VAL A 70 11.41 -6.57 6.85
CA VAL A 70 10.14 -6.16 6.25
C VAL A 70 10.24 -6.45 4.77
N VAL A 71 9.19 -7.06 4.22
CA VAL A 71 9.03 -7.26 2.79
C VAL A 71 8.06 -6.20 2.30
N VAL A 72 8.51 -5.39 1.36
CA VAL A 72 7.65 -4.46 0.62
C VAL A 72 7.47 -5.05 -0.77
N ASP A 73 6.27 -5.53 -1.05
CA ASP A 73 5.91 -6.10 -2.34
C ASP A 73 5.17 -5.06 -3.17
N THR A 74 5.71 -4.75 -4.36
CA THR A 74 5.13 -3.80 -5.32
C THR A 74 4.53 -4.51 -6.52
N ALA A 75 4.15 -5.79 -6.38
CA ALA A 75 3.53 -6.58 -7.42
C ALA A 75 2.40 -5.80 -8.13
N TRP A 76 2.39 -5.88 -9.46
CA TRP A 76 1.39 -5.27 -10.36
C TRP A 76 1.40 -3.75 -10.48
N PHE A 77 2.10 -3.03 -9.60
CA PHE A 77 2.38 -1.60 -9.74
C PHE A 77 3.55 -1.39 -10.69
N THR A 78 3.35 -1.55 -12.00
CA THR A 78 4.44 -1.60 -13.00
C THR A 78 4.95 -0.23 -13.48
N GLY A 79 4.26 0.86 -13.15
CA GLY A 79 4.69 2.23 -13.48
C GLY A 79 4.33 3.28 -12.43
N ASN A 80 3.72 2.85 -11.34
CA ASN A 80 3.24 3.68 -10.23
C ASN A 80 3.70 3.13 -8.87
N TYR A 81 4.65 2.20 -8.85
CA TYR A 81 5.31 1.78 -7.61
C TYR A 81 6.02 2.97 -6.95
N PRO A 82 6.14 2.99 -5.61
CA PRO A 82 6.88 4.04 -4.93
C PRO A 82 8.37 3.98 -5.30
N PRO A 83 9.03 5.11 -5.59
CA PRO A 83 10.45 5.12 -5.92
C PRO A 83 11.33 4.73 -4.73
N GLU A 84 10.89 5.03 -3.51
CA GLU A 84 11.59 4.77 -2.26
C GLU A 84 10.59 4.42 -1.16
N VAL A 85 11.04 3.67 -0.16
CA VAL A 85 10.25 3.30 1.02
C VAL A 85 11.12 3.33 2.28
N SER A 86 10.49 3.62 3.41
CA SER A 86 11.09 3.56 4.74
C SER A 86 10.16 2.87 5.72
N VAL A 87 10.71 2.12 6.67
CA VAL A 87 9.97 1.45 7.75
C VAL A 87 10.65 1.67 9.08
#